data_AF-A0A819XTB0-F1
#
_entry.id   AF-A0A819XTB0-F1
#
_cell.length_a   1.000
_cell.length_b   1.000
_cell.length_c   1.000
_cell.angle_alpha   90.00
_cell.angle_beta   90.00
_cell.angle_gamma   90.00
#
_symmetry.space_group_name_H-M   'P 1'
#
loop_
_entity.id
_entity.type
_entity.pdbx_description
1 polymer ?
#
loop_
_entity_poly.entity_id
_entity_poly.type
_entity_poly.pdbx_seq_one_letter_code
_entity_poly.pdbx_strand_id
1 'polypeptide(L)'
;MIVQVVNSGTDVSPNQFDLQIPGGGVGIFNGCSSQWSVPTDGWGQRYGGVSSRQQCYNLPGAIQPGCLFRFDWFKGADNPTMLYSKVKCPAELVARTGCSRNG
;
A
#
# COMPACT_ATOMS: atom_id res chain seq x y z
N MET A 1 12.45 -6.39 -1.46
CA MET A 1 11.01 -6.41 -1.81
C MET A 1 10.89 -6.27 -3.32
N ILE A 2 10.09 -7.10 -3.98
CA ILE A 2 9.78 -6.96 -5.42
C ILE A 2 8.35 -6.46 -5.54
N VAL A 3 8.12 -5.43 -6.35
CA VAL A 3 6.81 -4.79 -6.54
C VAL A 3 6.45 -4.73 -8.02
N GLN A 4 5.15 -4.72 -8.31
CA GLN A 4 4.62 -4.39 -9.61
C GLN A 4 3.93 -3.03 -9.51
N VAL A 5 4.31 -2.08 -10.36
CA VAL A 5 3.67 -0.76 -10.41
C VAL A 5 2.30 -0.93 -11.06
N VAL A 6 1.25 -0.61 -10.29
CA VAL A 6 -0.16 -0.73 -10.72
C VAL A 6 -0.89 0.62 -10.78
N ASN A 7 -0.24 1.70 -10.34
CA ASN A 7 -0.79 3.05 -10.36
C ASN A 7 0.36 4.07 -10.49
N SER A 8 0.02 5.29 -10.91
CA SER A 8 0.89 6.46 -10.84
C SER A 8 0.25 7.55 -9.96
N GLY A 9 1.00 8.10 -9.02
CA GLY A 9 0.62 9.28 -8.24
C GLY A 9 1.16 10.55 -8.90
N THR A 10 0.45 11.67 -8.75
CA THR A 10 0.92 12.99 -9.22
C THR A 10 1.71 13.73 -8.15
N ASP A 11 1.67 13.26 -6.92
CA ASP A 11 2.23 13.82 -5.69
C ASP A 11 3.54 13.16 -5.26
N VAL A 12 4.13 12.36 -6.14
CA VAL A 12 5.38 11.63 -5.88
C VAL A 12 6.57 12.30 -6.54
N SER A 13 7.70 12.31 -5.84
CA SER A 13 8.97 12.79 -6.36
C SER A 13 9.54 11.82 -7.42
N PRO A 14 10.49 12.26 -8.27
CA PRO A 14 11.19 11.35 -9.18
C PRO A 14 11.75 10.14 -8.42
N ASN A 15 11.50 8.93 -8.96
CA ASN A 15 11.96 7.64 -8.41
C ASN A 15 11.39 7.27 -7.03
N GLN A 16 10.28 7.89 -6.62
CA GLN A 16 9.53 7.49 -5.43
C GLN A 16 8.59 6.31 -5.74
N PHE A 17 8.47 5.39 -4.79
CA PHE A 17 7.54 4.27 -4.85
C PHE A 17 6.57 4.36 -3.66
N ASP A 18 5.31 4.67 -3.94
CA ASP A 18 4.25 4.59 -2.95
C ASP A 18 3.76 3.14 -2.84
N LEU A 19 4.12 2.51 -1.73
CA LEU A 19 3.75 1.12 -1.47
C LEU A 19 2.28 1.03 -1.07
N GLN A 20 1.50 0.26 -1.82
CA GLN A 20 0.09 -0.01 -1.50
C GLN A 20 -0.01 -0.93 -0.28
N ILE A 21 -0.12 -0.34 0.91
CA ILE A 21 -0.25 -1.04 2.18
C ILE A 21 -1.57 -0.61 2.84
N PRO A 22 -2.55 -1.52 3.04
CA PRO A 22 -3.78 -1.21 3.75
C PRO A 22 -3.53 -0.57 5.12
N GLY A 23 -4.24 0.51 5.42
CA GLY A 23 -4.00 1.28 6.65
C GLY A 23 -2.78 2.21 6.58
N GLY A 24 -2.14 2.38 5.42
CA GLY A 24 -1.05 3.35 5.20
C GLY A 24 -1.49 4.81 5.07
N GLY A 25 -2.80 5.08 5.06
CA GLY A 25 -3.39 6.39 4.83
C GLY A 25 -4.01 6.49 3.44
N VAL A 26 -5.07 7.28 3.32
CA VAL A 26 -5.81 7.46 2.06
C VAL A 26 -5.19 8.53 1.16
N GLY A 27 -4.40 9.43 1.74
CA GLY A 27 -3.75 10.52 1.01
C GLY A 27 -4.74 11.51 0.40
N ILE A 28 -4.46 11.94 -0.84
CA ILE A 28 -5.29 12.92 -1.55
C ILE A 28 -6.70 12.37 -1.82
N PHE A 29 -6.79 11.12 -2.28
CA PHE A 29 -8.05 10.50 -2.72
C PHE A 29 -8.54 9.43 -1.73
N ASN A 30 -9.77 9.57 -1.22
CA ASN A 30 -10.36 8.57 -0.33
C ASN A 30 -11.50 7.82 -1.03
N GLY A 31 -11.16 6.73 -1.72
CA GLY A 31 -12.17 5.77 -2.21
C GLY A 31 -12.65 4.79 -1.14
N CYS A 32 -11.92 4.66 -0.03
CA CYS A 32 -12.27 3.76 1.07
C CYS A 32 -13.55 4.19 1.78
N SER A 33 -13.84 5.49 1.85
CA SER A 33 -15.09 6.01 2.44
C SER A 33 -16.32 5.46 1.70
N SER A 34 -16.28 5.43 0.37
CA SER A 34 -17.36 4.85 -0.44
C SER A 34 -17.42 3.33 -0.34
N GLN A 35 -16.26 2.66 -0.33
CA GLN A 35 -16.21 1.19 -0.35
C GLN A 35 -16.52 0.55 1.01
N TRP A 36 -16.06 1.18 2.10
CA TRP A 36 -16.05 0.60 3.44
C TRP A 36 -16.65 1.53 4.51
N SER A 37 -17.28 2.63 4.11
CA SER A 37 -17.95 3.59 5.01
C SER A 37 -17.04 4.13 6.12
N VAL A 38 -15.77 4.37 5.80
CA VAL A 38 -14.78 4.93 6.74
C VAL A 38 -14.82 6.45 6.80
N PRO A 39 -14.29 7.07 7.87
CA PRO A 39 -14.14 8.53 7.95
C PRO A 39 -13.39 9.15 6.76
N THR A 40 -13.48 10.48 6.66
CA THR A 40 -12.85 11.28 5.60
C THR A 40 -11.34 11.06 5.50
N ASP A 41 -10.68 10.73 6.61
CA ASP A 41 -9.24 10.46 6.69
C ASP A 41 -8.87 8.96 6.69
N GLY A 42 -9.87 8.08 6.56
CA GLY A 42 -9.69 6.63 6.58
C GLY A 42 -9.65 6.04 7.99
N TRP A 43 -8.85 4.98 8.20
CA TRP A 43 -8.74 4.25 9.48
C TRP A 43 -7.74 4.86 10.48
N GLY A 44 -7.13 6.00 10.16
CA GLY A 44 -6.12 6.66 10.98
C GLY A 44 -5.83 8.05 10.44
N GLN A 45 -4.56 8.45 10.44
CA GLN A 45 -4.16 9.72 9.85
C GLN A 45 -4.34 9.70 8.32
N ARG A 46 -4.77 10.82 7.75
CA ARG A 46 -4.96 10.94 6.29
C ARG A 46 -3.72 10.52 5.52
N TYR A 47 -2.55 10.96 5.98
CA TYR A 47 -1.24 10.55 5.51
C TYR A 47 -0.55 9.76 6.63
N GLY A 48 -0.17 8.51 6.34
CA GLY A 48 0.47 7.59 7.31
C GLY A 48 -0.49 6.62 8.01
N GLY A 49 -1.79 6.88 8.00
CA GLY A 49 -2.83 5.92 8.38
C GLY A 49 -2.76 5.47 9.85
N VAL A 50 -2.92 4.15 10.07
CA VAL A 50 -2.87 3.56 11.41
C VAL A 50 -1.48 3.66 12.01
N SER A 51 -1.39 3.85 13.33
CA SER A 51 -0.13 4.02 14.08
C SER A 51 0.32 2.78 14.84
N SER A 52 -0.49 1.71 14.88
CA SER A 52 -0.13 0.47 15.56
C SER A 52 -0.66 -0.77 14.86
N ARG A 53 0.01 -1.90 15.08
CA ARG A 53 -0.41 -3.23 14.61
C ARG A 53 -1.83 -3.57 15.05
N GLN A 54 -2.22 -3.18 16.26
CA GLN A 54 -3.53 -3.46 16.84
C GLN A 54 -4.65 -2.75 16.07
N GLN A 55 -4.41 -1.54 15.56
CA GLN A 55 -5.39 -0.82 14.75
C GLN A 55 -5.69 -1.51 13.42
N CYS A 56 -4.84 -2.44 12.95
CA CYS A 56 -5.15 -3.24 11.77
C CYS A 56 -6.45 -4.06 11.92
N TYR A 57 -6.84 -4.41 13.15
CA TYR A 57 -8.08 -5.15 13.39
C TYR A 57 -9.35 -4.31 13.23
N ASN A 58 -9.21 -2.99 13.07
CA ASN A 58 -10.32 -2.10 12.70
C ASN A 58 -10.59 -2.08 11.18
N LEU A 59 -9.71 -2.67 10.36
CA LEU A 59 -9.89 -2.76 8.92
C LEU A 59 -10.75 -3.98 8.55
N PRO A 60 -11.42 -3.97 7.37
CA PRO A 60 -12.10 -5.14 6.84
C PRO A 60 -11.20 -6.36 6.77
N GLY A 61 -11.71 -7.53 7.16
CA GLY A 61 -10.93 -8.78 7.26
C GLY A 61 -10.12 -9.11 6.00
N ALA A 62 -10.66 -8.80 4.82
CA ALA A 62 -10.02 -9.03 3.53
C ALA A 62 -8.68 -8.27 3.34
N ILE A 63 -8.50 -7.14 4.01
CA ILE A 63 -7.30 -6.28 3.88
C ILE A 63 -6.43 -6.25 5.14
N GLN A 64 -6.85 -6.89 6.24
CA GLN A 64 -6.08 -6.98 7.47
C GLN A 64 -4.69 -7.62 7.27
N PRO A 65 -4.50 -8.69 6.47
CA PRO A 65 -3.16 -9.27 6.27
C PRO A 65 -2.16 -8.28 5.69
N GLY A 66 -2.59 -7.39 4.79
CA GLY A 66 -1.75 -6.34 4.23
C GLY A 66 -1.39 -5.26 5.24
N CYS A 67 -2.32 -4.90 6.14
CA CYS A 67 -2.02 -3.99 7.24
C CYS A 67 -1.03 -4.61 8.23
N LEU A 68 -1.24 -5.88 8.60
CA LEU A 68 -0.33 -6.60 9.51
C LEU A 68 1.08 -6.73 8.92
N PHE A 69 1.20 -6.95 7.61
CA PHE A 69 2.49 -6.94 6.91
C PHE A 69 3.31 -5.67 7.19
N ARG A 70 2.67 -4.50 7.28
CA ARG A 70 3.32 -3.21 7.61
C ARG A 70 4.12 -3.30 8.90
N PHE A 71 3.57 -3.92 9.93
CA PHE A 71 4.16 -3.98 11.25
C PHE A 71 5.01 -5.23 11.47
N ASP A 72 4.66 -6.34 10.80
CA ASP A 72 5.29 -7.64 11.03
C ASP A 72 6.58 -7.82 10.20
N TRP A 73 6.47 -7.77 8.87
CA TRP A 73 7.62 -7.93 7.98
C TRP A 73 8.32 -6.60 7.72
N PHE A 74 7.54 -5.54 7.46
CA PHE A 74 8.05 -4.21 7.14
C PHE A 74 8.44 -3.39 8.39
N LYS A 75 8.24 -3.95 9.59
CA LYS A 75 8.70 -3.42 10.89
C LYS A 75 8.23 -1.99 11.22
N GLY A 76 7.13 -1.55 10.63
CA GLY A 76 6.61 -0.20 10.80
C GLY A 76 7.56 0.88 10.28
N ALA A 77 8.43 0.54 9.32
CA ALA A 77 9.37 1.49 8.73
C ALA A 77 8.63 2.71 8.15
N ASP A 78 9.12 3.90 8.46
CA ASP A 78 8.58 5.17 8.00
C ASP A 78 9.41 5.69 6.83
N ASN A 79 8.84 5.61 5.63
CA ASN A 79 9.43 6.08 4.36
C ASN A 79 10.92 5.73 4.18
N PRO A 80 11.30 4.44 4.25
CA PRO A 80 12.70 4.03 4.09
C PRO A 80 13.21 4.34 2.68
N THR A 81 14.49 4.71 2.59
CA THR A 81 15.17 4.87 1.30
C THR A 81 15.48 3.52 0.67
N MET A 82 15.65 3.49 -0.65
CA MET A 82 15.91 2.26 -1.40
C MET A 82 16.78 2.51 -2.63
N LEU A 83 17.48 1.47 -3.06
CA LEU A 83 17.97 1.31 -4.43
C LEU A 83 17.07 0.31 -5.15
N TYR A 84 16.78 0.53 -6.42
CA TYR A 84 15.91 -0.36 -7.19
C TYR A 84 16.52 -0.72 -8.55
N SER A 85 16.10 -1.86 -9.07
CA SER A 85 16.37 -2.29 -10.44
C SER A 85 15.10 -2.91 -11.01
N LYS A 86 14.86 -2.69 -12.31
CA LYS A 86 13.72 -3.29 -13.00
C LYS A 86 14.00 -4.77 -13.27
N VAL A 87 13.05 -5.61 -12.91
CA VAL A 87 13.13 -7.07 -13.12
C VAL A 87 11.91 -7.56 -13.91
N LYS A 88 11.99 -8.78 -14.44
CA LYS A 88 10.80 -9.47 -14.96
C LYS A 88 9.80 -9.67 -13.82
N CYS A 89 8.53 -9.33 -14.04
CA CYS A 89 7.49 -9.51 -13.03
C CYS A 89 7.36 -11.01 -12.68
N PRO A 90 7.49 -11.38 -11.38
CA PRO A 90 7.22 -12.73 -10.93
C PRO A 90 5.78 -13.16 -11.26
N ALA A 91 5.59 -14.46 -11.48
CA ALA A 91 4.28 -15.02 -11.85
C ALA A 91 3.23 -14.75 -10.78
N GLU A 92 3.61 -14.70 -9.50
CA GLU A 92 2.74 -14.42 -8.36
C GLU A 92 2.15 -13.01 -8.40
N LEU A 93 2.90 -12.01 -8.91
CA LEU A 93 2.39 -10.64 -9.06
C LEU A 93 1.47 -10.55 -10.28
N VAL A 94 1.88 -11.15 -11.40
CA VAL A 94 1.08 -11.18 -12.64
C VAL A 94 -0.25 -11.91 -12.41
N ALA A 95 -0.26 -13.02 -11.67
CA ALA A 95 -1.48 -13.78 -11.38
C ALA A 95 -2.48 -12.98 -10.52
N ARG A 96 -1.99 -12.04 -9.68
CA ARG A 96 -2.85 -11.17 -8.87
C ARG A 96 -3.41 -9.98 -9.63
N THR A 97 -2.62 -9.40 -10.53
CA THR A 97 -3.01 -8.19 -11.26
C THR A 97 -3.61 -8.47 -12.62
N GLY A 98 -3.40 -9.66 -13.18
CA GLY A 98 -3.73 -10.01 -14.56
C GLY A 98 -2.90 -9.25 -15.61
N CYS A 99 -1.92 -8.45 -15.18
CA CYS A 99 -1.17 -7.55 -16.05
C CYS A 99 0.26 -8.07 -16.24
N SER A 100 0.60 -8.39 -17.49
CA SER A 100 1.98 -8.67 -17.90
C SER A 100 2.33 -7.74 -19.05
N ARG A 101 3.54 -7.18 -19.00
CA ARG A 101 4.07 -6.43 -20.13
C ARG A 101 4.73 -7.39 -21.09
N ASN A 102 4.41 -7.26 -22.37
CA ASN A 102 5.19 -7.85 -23.45
C ASN A 102 6.56 -7.14 -23.41
N GLY A 103 7.58 -7.86 -22.94
CA GLY A 103 8.94 -7.35 -22.85
C GLY A 103 9.46 -6.97 -24.23
#